data_AF-A0A5C1ARM1-F1
#
_entry.id   AF-A0A5C1ARM1-F1
#
_cell.length_a   1.000
_cell.length_b   1.000
_cell.length_c   1.000
_cell.angle_alpha   90.00
_cell.angle_beta   90.00
_cell.angle_gamma   90.00
#
_symmetry.space_group_name_H-M   'P 1'
#
loop_
_entity.id
_entity.type
_entity.pdbx_description
1 polymer ?
#
loop_
_entity_poly.entity_id
_entity_poly.type
_entity_poly.pdbx_seq_one_letter_code
_entity_poly.pdbx_strand_id
1 'polypeptide(L)'
;MRGTVLVSIGTERLYAYVALDGRAVRLRVSLDECDRLDLLPGRQVRVGLPDQEPRRVLISAVSPAPPFAWVEVEFAAAVCRAG
;
A
#
# COMPACT_ATOMS: atom_id res chain seq x y z
N MET A 1 -8.49 11.61 0.43
CA MET A 1 -7.15 12.26 0.44
C MET A 1 -6.36 11.75 -0.76
N ARG A 2 -5.67 12.65 -1.48
CA ARG A 2 -4.85 12.31 -2.65
C ARG A 2 -3.57 13.17 -2.66
N GLY A 3 -2.41 12.57 -2.93
CA GLY A 3 -1.15 13.32 -2.99
C GLY A 3 0.10 12.44 -2.92
N THR A 4 1.25 13.01 -3.26
CA THR A 4 2.55 12.34 -3.10
C THR A 4 3.02 12.53 -1.67
N VAL A 5 3.28 11.41 -0.98
CA VAL A 5 3.71 11.41 0.42
C VAL A 5 4.76 10.34 0.65
N LEU A 6 5.56 10.53 1.70
CA LEU A 6 6.46 9.49 2.18
C LEU A 6 5.63 8.39 2.85
N VAL A 7 5.66 7.18 2.30
CA VAL A 7 5.02 5.99 2.85
C VAL A 7 6.08 5.03 3.36
N SER A 8 5.77 4.30 4.44
CA SER A 8 6.54 3.12 4.81
C SER A 8 5.86 1.87 4.28
N ILE A 9 6.62 0.95 3.69
CA ILE A 9 6.16 -0.36 3.26
C ILE A 9 7.13 -1.40 3.83
N GLY A 10 6.67 -2.18 4.82
CA GLY A 10 7.55 -3.04 5.61
C GLY A 10 8.57 -2.20 6.38
N THR A 11 9.86 -2.41 6.11
CA THR A 11 10.99 -1.65 6.67
C THR A 11 11.43 -0.48 5.79
N GLU A 12 10.94 -0.43 4.55
CA GLU A 12 11.38 0.53 3.54
C GLU A 12 10.53 1.80 3.58
N ARG A 13 11.12 2.93 3.20
CA ARG A 13 10.42 4.21 3.03
C ARG A 13 10.59 4.71 1.61
N LEU A 14 9.51 5.13 0.98
CA LEU A 14 9.51 5.63 -0.38
C LEU A 14 8.44 6.69 -0.61
N TYR A 15 8.64 7.53 -1.62
CA TYR A 15 7.62 8.50 -2.01
C TYR A 15 6.62 7.84 -2.97
N ALA A 16 5.38 7.68 -2.52
CA ALA A 16 4.29 7.14 -3.34
C ALA A 16 3.22 8.20 -3.56
N TYR A 17 2.56 8.16 -4.72
CA TYR A 17 1.30 8.86 -4.86
C TYR A 17 0.20 8.01 -4.24
N VAL A 18 -0.46 8.55 -3.21
CA VAL A 18 -1.55 7.90 -2.49
C VAL A 18 -2.86 8.48 -2.97
N ALA A 19 -3.82 7.61 -3.30
CA ALA A 19 -5.22 7.98 -3.49
C ALA A 19 -6.11 7.08 -2.62
N LEU A 20 -6.80 7.70 -1.67
CA LEU A 20 -7.81 7.04 -0.83
C LEU A 20 -9.17 7.12 -1.51
N ASP A 21 -9.79 5.96 -1.72
CA ASP A 21 -11.16 5.82 -2.24
C ASP A 21 -11.97 4.87 -1.35
N GLY A 22 -12.80 5.45 -0.47
CA GLY A 22 -13.55 4.70 0.52
C GLY A 22 -12.66 3.86 1.45
N ARG A 23 -12.71 2.52 1.28
CA ARG A 23 -11.95 1.54 2.07
C ARG A 23 -10.64 1.08 1.41
N ALA A 24 -10.45 1.41 0.13
CA ALA A 24 -9.27 1.04 -0.62
C ALA A 24 -8.26 2.18 -0.64
N VAL A 25 -6.98 1.85 -0.49
CA VAL A 25 -5.87 2.77 -0.74
C VAL A 25 -5.20 2.34 -2.02
N ARG A 26 -5.03 3.28 -2.95
CA ARG A 26 -4.25 3.06 -4.16
C ARG A 26 -2.91 3.77 -4.03
N LEU A 27 -1.83 3.03 -4.22
CA LEU A 27 -0.46 3.52 -4.21
C LEU A 27 0.08 3.49 -5.63
N ARG A 28 0.66 4.59 -6.10
CA ARG A 28 1.52 4.58 -7.30
C ARG A 28 2.97 4.58 -6.85
N VAL A 29 3.69 3.53 -7.21
CA VAL A 29 5.13 3.36 -6.95
C VAL A 29 5.86 3.15 -8.28
N SER A 30 7.18 3.30 -8.31
CA SER A 30 7.95 2.89 -9.49
C SER A 30 7.88 1.37 -9.70
N LEU A 31 8.07 0.91 -10.93
CA LEU A 31 8.17 -0.54 -11.21
C LEU A 31 9.32 -1.17 -10.42
N ASP A 32 10.48 -0.52 -10.40
CA ASP A 32 11.66 -0.95 -9.64
C ASP A 32 11.34 -1.13 -8.14
N GLU A 33 10.61 -0.20 -7.53
CA GLU A 33 10.17 -0.34 -6.13
C GLU A 33 9.13 -1.45 -5.97
N CYS A 34 8.22 -1.61 -6.92
CA CYS A 34 7.22 -2.67 -6.92
C CYS A 34 7.88 -4.06 -6.90
N ASP A 35 8.87 -4.26 -7.78
CA ASP A 35 9.61 -5.51 -7.93
C ASP A 35 10.55 -5.73 -6.73
N ARG A 36 11.30 -4.70 -6.32
CA ARG A 36 12.24 -4.77 -5.20
C ARG A 36 11.55 -5.10 -3.87
N LEU A 37 10.32 -4.60 -3.67
CA LEU A 37 9.54 -4.84 -2.47
C LEU A 37 8.62 -6.06 -2.59
N ASP A 38 8.64 -6.74 -3.75
CA ASP A 38 7.87 -7.93 -4.04
C ASP A 38 6.37 -7.72 -3.73
N LEU A 39 5.86 -6.58 -4.21
CA LEU A 39 4.46 -6.16 -4.06
C LEU A 39 3.60 -6.98 -5.01
N LEU A 40 2.98 -8.02 -4.48
CA LEU A 40 2.16 -8.97 -5.24
C LEU A 40 0.74 -9.06 -4.66
N PRO A 41 -0.28 -9.29 -5.49
CA PRO A 41 -1.64 -9.59 -5.02
C PRO A 41 -1.64 -10.77 -4.03
N GLY A 42 -2.44 -10.65 -2.97
CA GLY A 42 -2.54 -11.64 -1.90
C GLY A 42 -1.50 -11.49 -0.78
N ARG A 43 -0.49 -10.63 -0.96
CA ARG A 43 0.53 -10.39 0.07
C ARG A 43 0.02 -9.43 1.14
N GLN A 44 0.33 -9.74 2.40
CA GLN A 44 0.13 -8.79 3.50
C GLN A 44 1.40 -7.98 3.75
N VAL A 45 1.26 -6.67 3.82
CA VAL A 45 2.36 -5.74 4.11
C VAL A 45 1.96 -4.75 5.20
N ARG A 46 2.94 -4.22 5.92
CA ARG A 46 2.71 -3.09 6.83
C ARG A 46 2.88 -1.80 6.04
N VAL A 47 1.83 -0.97 5.98
CA VAL A 47 1.87 0.34 5.33
C VAL A 47 1.66 1.43 6.37
N GLY A 48 2.59 2.38 6.43
CA GLY A 48 2.45 3.62 7.19
C GLY A 48 2.24 4.81 6.26
N LEU A 49 1.19 5.57 6.51
CA LEU A 49 0.97 6.89 5.92
C LEU A 49 1.53 7.96 6.87
N PRO A 50 1.81 9.19 6.38
CA PRO A 50 2.18 10.29 7.26
C PRO A 50 1.17 10.48 8.39
N ASP A 51 1.68 10.72 9.59
CA ASP A 51 0.89 10.97 10.81
C ASP A 51 -0.07 9.83 11.19
N GLN A 52 0.13 8.63 10.65
CA GLN A 52 -0.65 7.43 10.97
C GLN A 52 0.26 6.30 11.42
N GLU A 53 -0.18 5.54 12.43
CA GLU A 53 0.50 4.30 12.79
C GLU A 53 0.47 3.31 11.61
N PRO A 54 1.59 2.64 11.30
CA PRO A 54 1.63 1.61 10.27
C PRO A 54 0.63 0.48 10.53
N ARG A 55 -0.21 0.17 9.54
CA ARG A 55 -1.24 -0.88 9.62
C ARG A 55 -0.92 -2.03 8.68
N ARG A 56 -1.35 -3.24 9.04
CA ARG A 56 -1.31 -4.37 8.12
C ARG A 56 -2.43 -4.22 7.08
N VAL A 57 -2.06 -4.31 5.83
CA VAL A 57 -2.97 -4.24 4.67
C VAL A 57 -2.72 -5.44 3.76
N LEU A 58 -3.75 -5.85 3.03
CA LEU A 58 -3.66 -6.85 1.98
C LEU A 58 -3.46 -6.12 0.65
N ILE A 59 -2.48 -6.53 -0.15
CA ILE A 59 -2.38 -6.11 -1.55
C ILE A 59 -3.47 -6.85 -2.32
N SER A 60 -4.51 -6.15 -2.75
CA SER A 60 -5.65 -6.75 -3.47
C SER A 60 -5.37 -6.85 -4.96
N ALA A 61 -4.67 -5.87 -5.54
CA ALA A 61 -4.30 -5.86 -6.95
C ALA A 61 -3.00 -5.10 -7.22
N VAL A 62 -2.33 -5.48 -8.30
CA VAL A 62 -1.18 -4.77 -8.85
C VAL A 62 -1.38 -4.63 -10.35
N SER A 63 -1.35 -3.40 -10.83
CA SER A 63 -1.55 -3.06 -12.25
C SER A 63 -0.34 -2.29 -12.76
N PRO A 64 0.52 -2.92 -13.58
CA PRO A 64 1.65 -2.26 -14.21
C PRO A 64 1.19 -1.17 -15.18
N ALA A 65 1.77 0.02 -15.07
CA ALA A 65 1.56 1.16 -15.97
C ALA A 65 2.89 1.91 -16.13
N PRO A 66 3.82 1.39 -16.96
CA PRO A 66 5.19 1.88 -17.02
C PRO A 66 5.27 3.42 -17.16
N PRO A 67 6.17 4.09 -16.40
CA PRO A 67 7.25 3.52 -15.57
C PRO A 67 6.85 3.17 -14.13
N PHE A 68 5.54 3.07 -13.85
CA PHE A 68 5.00 2.87 -12.50
C PHE A 68 4.16 1.58 -12.38
N ALA A 69 3.79 1.24 -11.16
CA ALA A 69 2.73 0.28 -10.87
C ALA A 69 1.69 0.92 -9.94
N TRP A 70 0.42 0.61 -10.19
CA TRP A 70 -0.66 0.88 -9.26
C TRP A 70 -0.86 -0.33 -8.36
N VAL A 71 -0.71 -0.13 -7.06
CA VAL A 71 -0.89 -1.14 -6.02
C VAL A 71 -2.14 -0.77 -5.24
N GLU A 72 -3.14 -1.63 -5.29
CA GLU A 72 -4.34 -1.51 -4.47
C GLU A 72 -4.13 -2.27 -3.18
N VAL A 73 -4.43 -1.61 -2.06
CA VAL A 73 -4.38 -2.23 -0.75
C VAL A 73 -5.68 -2.03 0.01
N GLU A 74 -6.06 -3.07 0.72
CA GLU A 74 -7.24 -3.11 1.58
C GLU A 74 -6.79 -3.22 3.03
N PHE A 75 -7.38 -2.39 3.89
CA PHE A 75 -7.19 -2.57 5.32
C PHE A 75 -7.85 -3.88 5.73
N ALA A 76 -7.10 -4.74 6.42
CA ALA A 76 -7.70 -5.86 7.10
C ALA A 76 -8.74 -5.29 8.07
N ALA A 77 -10.02 -5.57 7.83
CA ALA A 77 -11.05 -5.30 8.83
C ALA A 77 -10.58 -5.99 10.11
N ALA A 78 -10.52 -5.24 11.21
CA ALA A 78 -10.15 -5.79 12.50
C ALA A 78 -11.01 -7.03 12.73
N VAL A 79 -10.40 -8.21 12.68
CA VAL A 79 -11.07 -9.44 13.10
C VAL A 79 -11.30 -9.25 14.59
N CYS A 80 -12.52 -8.87 14.96
CA CYS A 80 -12.98 -8.96 16.34
C CYS A 80 -12.81 -10.41 16.76
N ARG A 81 -11.76 -10.71 17.53
CA ARG A 81 -11.73 -11.92 18.34
C ARG A 81 -12.74 -11.69 19.47
N ALA A 82 -13.97 -12.14 19.26
CA ALA A 82 -14.81 -12.53 20.37
C ALA A 82 -14.21 -13.83 20.92
N GLY A 83 -13.67 -13.75 22.13
CA GLY A 83 -13.30 -14.88 22.97
C GLY A 83 -14.07 -14.76 24.28
#